data_AF-A0A1I8B3N9-F1
#
_entry.id   AF-A0A1I8B3N9-F1
#
_cell.length_a   1.000
_cell.length_b   1.000
_cell.length_c   1.000
_cell.angle_alpha   90.00
_cell.angle_beta   90.00
_cell.angle_gamma   90.00
#
_symmetry.space_group_name_H-M   'P 1'
#
loop_
_entity.id
_entity.type
_entity.pdbx_description
1 polymer ?
#
loop_
_entity_poly.entity_id
_entity_poly.type
_entity_poly.pdbx_seq_one_letter_code
_entity_poly.pdbx_strand_id
1 'polypeptide(L)'
;MKNLFLQPKVFFSPFFNISVRTLFKPPTNIPYLGIYRTNGEICRKDDLLVYQKSMNYHPGANVRWNSFNGRHMLKANCDGTVLISREHCNPDPNIKMMESLYGFRNYENIFKLTFNVIPRKMSNTFSLLDEE
;
A
#
# COMPACT_ATOMS: atom_id res chain seq x y z
N MET A 1 -17.02 64.64 -22.79
CA MET A 1 -17.51 63.55 -21.92
C MET A 1 -18.15 62.48 -22.80
N LYS A 2 -17.48 61.34 -22.99
CA LYS A 2 -18.04 60.14 -23.65
C LYS A 2 -17.65 58.96 -22.75
N ASN A 3 -18.62 58.40 -22.03
CA ASN A 3 -18.43 57.24 -21.19
C ASN A 3 -18.26 56.00 -22.07
N LEU A 4 -17.04 55.48 -22.14
CA LEU A 4 -16.74 54.15 -22.68
C LEU A 4 -17.06 53.12 -21.59
N PHE A 5 -18.26 52.54 -21.66
CA PHE A 5 -18.63 51.39 -20.85
C PHE A 5 -17.92 50.14 -21.42
N LEU A 6 -16.78 49.78 -20.83
CA LEU A 6 -16.13 48.49 -21.07
C LEU A 6 -16.91 47.41 -20.32
N GLN A 7 -17.61 46.54 -21.06
CA GLN A 7 -18.20 45.33 -20.45
C GLN A 7 -17.09 44.33 -20.09
N PRO A 8 -17.14 43.67 -18.91
CA PRO A 8 -16.19 42.63 -18.59
C PRO A 8 -16.45 41.40 -19.45
N LYS A 9 -15.45 40.95 -20.20
CA LYS A 9 -15.46 39.64 -20.86
C LYS A 9 -15.38 38.57 -19.78
N VAL A 10 -16.51 37.95 -19.46
CA VAL A 10 -16.57 36.77 -18.59
C VAL A 10 -16.00 35.60 -19.38
N PHE A 11 -14.78 35.18 -19.04
CA PHE A 11 -14.17 33.97 -19.58
C PHE A 11 -14.88 32.76 -18.93
N PHE A 12 -15.98 32.31 -19.55
CA PHE A 12 -16.58 31.03 -19.23
C PHE A 12 -15.60 29.95 -19.69
N SER A 13 -14.84 29.36 -18.77
CA SER A 13 -14.27 28.05 -19.02
C SER A 13 -15.41 27.05 -19.20
N PRO A 14 -15.28 26.05 -20.09
CA PRO A 14 -16.29 25.02 -20.20
C PRO A 14 -16.21 24.21 -18.90
N PHE A 15 -17.17 24.43 -18.01
CA PHE A 15 -17.42 23.52 -16.91
C PHE A 15 -17.74 22.16 -17.52
N PHE A 16 -16.77 21.27 -17.53
CA PHE A 16 -17.05 19.85 -17.65
C PHE A 16 -18.09 19.53 -16.57
N ASN A 17 -19.28 19.08 -17.00
CA ASN A 17 -20.30 18.51 -16.13
C ASN A 17 -19.74 17.25 -15.48
N ILE A 18 -18.85 17.41 -14.51
CA ILE A 18 -18.38 16.34 -13.64
C ILE A 18 -19.55 16.06 -12.71
N SER A 19 -20.33 15.05 -13.06
CA SER A 19 -21.36 14.50 -12.19
C SER A 19 -20.77 14.33 -10.79
N VAL A 20 -21.32 15.04 -9.80
CA VAL A 20 -20.82 15.07 -8.41
C VAL A 20 -20.73 13.66 -7.80
N ARG A 21 -21.40 12.68 -8.41
CA ARG A 21 -21.36 11.26 -8.05
C ARG A 21 -20.04 10.56 -8.34
N THR A 22 -19.17 11.10 -9.21
CA THR A 22 -17.82 10.55 -9.45
C THR A 22 -16.75 11.13 -8.53
N LEU A 23 -17.02 12.23 -7.82
CA LEU A 23 -16.08 12.81 -6.85
C LEU A 23 -15.87 11.92 -5.60
N PHE A 24 -16.88 11.11 -5.26
CA PHE A 24 -16.84 10.24 -4.08
C PHE A 24 -16.50 8.78 -4.39
N LYS A 25 -16.41 8.41 -5.68
CA LYS A 25 -15.98 7.06 -6.08
C LYS A 25 -14.50 7.11 -6.38
N PRO A 26 -13.65 6.33 -5.69
CA PRO A 26 -12.27 6.24 -6.09
C PRO A 26 -12.15 5.66 -7.50
N PRO A 27 -11.02 5.93 -8.19
CA PRO A 27 -10.77 5.38 -9.52
C PRO A 27 -10.94 3.86 -9.52
N THR A 28 -11.59 3.33 -10.56
CA THR A 28 -12.10 1.96 -10.63
C THR A 28 -11.05 0.85 -10.50
N ASN A 29 -9.75 1.18 -10.56
CA ASN A 29 -8.66 0.21 -10.56
C ASN A 29 -7.63 0.47 -9.44
N ILE A 30 -8.02 1.14 -8.36
CA ILE A 30 -7.13 1.39 -7.22
C ILE A 30 -7.74 0.82 -5.94
N PRO A 31 -7.01 0.00 -5.17
CA PRO A 31 -7.50 -0.46 -3.89
C PRO A 31 -7.78 0.71 -2.94
N TYR A 32 -8.79 0.54 -2.09
CA TYR A 32 -9.05 1.45 -0.99
C TYR A 32 -7.89 1.42 0.00
N LEU A 33 -7.60 2.55 0.64
CA LEU A 33 -6.62 2.58 1.72
C LEU A 33 -7.13 1.77 2.91
N GLY A 34 -6.24 1.05 3.58
CA GLY A 34 -6.56 0.32 4.80
C GLY A 34 -5.93 -1.07 4.85
N ILE A 35 -6.28 -1.78 5.90
CA ILE A 35 -5.89 -3.16 6.16
C ILE A 35 -6.91 -4.07 5.47
N TYR A 36 -6.40 -5.04 4.71
CA TYR A 36 -7.19 -6.03 3.97
C TYR A 36 -7.21 -7.39 4.66
N ARG A 37 -6.17 -7.71 5.44
CA ARG A 37 -6.05 -8.93 6.23
C ARG A 37 -5.68 -8.61 7.66
N THR A 38 -6.46 -9.11 8.60
CA THR A 38 -6.21 -8.91 10.03
C THR A 38 -5.35 -10.04 10.64
N ASN A 39 -4.90 -9.82 11.87
CA ASN A 39 -4.05 -10.78 12.57
C ASN A 39 -4.78 -12.12 12.76
N GLY A 40 -4.13 -13.24 12.41
CA GLY A 40 -4.69 -14.58 12.46
C GLY A 40 -5.48 -15.01 11.21
N GLU A 41 -5.68 -14.12 10.24
CA GLU A 41 -6.35 -14.50 8.99
C GLU A 41 -5.45 -15.36 8.08
N ILE A 42 -6.09 -16.24 7.34
CA ILE A 42 -5.44 -17.00 6.27
C ILE A 42 -5.26 -16.09 5.05
N CYS A 43 -4.06 -16.11 4.48
CA CYS A 43 -3.75 -15.45 3.23
C CYS A 43 -3.12 -16.43 2.25
N ARG A 44 -3.28 -16.13 0.96
CA ARG A 44 -2.57 -16.80 -0.13
C ARG A 44 -1.44 -15.92 -0.65
N LYS A 45 -0.50 -16.52 -1.36
CA LYS A 45 0.53 -15.80 -2.11
C LYS A 45 -0.14 -14.71 -2.98
N ASP A 46 0.46 -13.52 -2.94
CA ASP A 46 0.04 -12.30 -3.63
C ASP A 46 -1.23 -11.62 -3.11
N ASP A 47 -1.86 -12.13 -2.04
CA ASP A 47 -2.94 -11.43 -1.35
C ASP A 47 -2.47 -10.07 -0.83
N LEU A 48 -3.33 -9.07 -1.00
CA LEU A 48 -3.14 -7.74 -0.44
C LEU A 48 -3.34 -7.77 1.08
N LEU A 49 -2.32 -7.35 1.84
CA LEU A 49 -2.37 -7.30 3.31
C LEU A 49 -2.77 -5.91 3.79
N VAL A 50 -2.12 -4.87 3.26
CA VAL A 50 -2.40 -3.47 3.58
C VAL A 50 -2.05 -2.57 2.39
N TYR A 51 -2.87 -1.53 2.20
CA TYR A 51 -2.62 -0.44 1.27
C TYR A 51 -2.60 0.88 2.04
N GLN A 52 -1.47 1.58 2.04
CA GLN A 52 -1.21 2.71 2.94
C GLN A 52 -0.52 3.88 2.23
N LYS A 53 -0.78 5.10 2.70
CA LYS A 53 -0.17 6.32 2.14
C LYS A 53 1.27 6.51 2.60
N SER A 54 1.51 6.33 3.90
CA SER A 54 2.84 6.38 4.53
C SER A 54 3.23 4.97 5.00
N MET A 55 4.52 4.74 5.25
CA MET A 55 5.03 3.47 5.76
C MET A 55 4.73 3.30 7.27
N ASN A 56 3.45 3.15 7.60
CA ASN A 56 2.99 2.92 8.98
C ASN A 56 3.26 1.48 9.39
N TYR A 57 2.95 0.56 8.48
CA TYR A 57 3.25 -0.86 8.58
C TYR A 57 4.48 -1.21 7.74
N HIS A 58 5.37 -2.04 8.28
CA HIS A 58 6.56 -2.55 7.60
C HIS A 58 6.37 -3.97 7.07
N PRO A 59 7.08 -4.36 6.00
CA PRO A 59 7.15 -5.74 5.57
C PRO A 59 8.06 -6.51 6.53
N GLY A 60 7.59 -7.66 7.00
CA GLY A 60 8.40 -8.61 7.75
C GLY A 60 8.67 -9.88 6.95
N ALA A 61 8.72 -11.01 7.65
CA ALA A 61 8.92 -12.32 7.09
C ALA A 61 7.78 -12.70 6.12
N ASN A 62 8.18 -13.17 4.94
CA ASN A 62 7.27 -13.62 3.87
C ASN A 62 6.27 -12.56 3.40
N VAL A 63 6.65 -11.29 3.46
CA VAL A 63 5.86 -10.17 2.96
C VAL A 63 6.68 -9.36 1.97
N ARG A 64 6.10 -9.07 0.81
CA ARG A 64 6.71 -8.23 -0.21
C ARG A 64 6.11 -6.84 -0.19
N TRP A 65 6.96 -5.84 -0.35
CA TRP A 65 6.56 -4.46 -0.52
C TRP A 65 6.45 -4.10 -2.00
N ASN A 66 5.48 -3.27 -2.34
CA ASN A 66 5.32 -2.68 -3.66
C ASN A 66 4.86 -1.22 -3.54
N SER A 67 5.26 -0.38 -4.49
CA SER A 67 4.82 1.02 -4.61
C SER A 67 3.93 1.18 -5.83
N PHE A 68 2.76 1.76 -5.65
CA PHE A 68 1.83 2.08 -6.76
C PHE A 68 1.23 3.46 -6.55
N ASN A 69 1.43 4.36 -7.53
CA ASN A 69 0.96 5.75 -7.49
C ASN A 69 1.37 6.51 -6.20
N GLY A 70 2.63 6.33 -5.76
CA GLY A 70 3.15 6.96 -4.55
C GLY A 70 2.56 6.45 -3.25
N ARG A 71 1.88 5.29 -3.28
CA ARG A 71 1.36 4.59 -2.10
C ARG A 71 2.07 3.26 -1.91
N HIS A 72 2.11 2.79 -0.67
CA HIS A 72 2.80 1.57 -0.30
C HIS A 72 1.81 0.44 -0.10
N MET A 73 2.18 -0.72 -0.63
CA MET A 73 1.36 -1.92 -0.62
C MET A 73 2.19 -3.07 -0.06
N LEU A 74 1.64 -3.79 0.91
CA LEU A 74 2.24 -5.02 1.40
C LEU A 74 1.41 -6.21 0.91
N LYS A 75 2.08 -7.21 0.37
CA LYS A 75 1.47 -8.44 -0.14
C LYS A 75 2.11 -9.66 0.48
N ALA A 76 1.33 -10.72 0.66
CA ALA A 76 1.85 -12.01 1.09
C ALA A 76 2.77 -12.60 0.01
N ASN A 77 3.92 -13.14 0.43
CA ASN A 77 4.85 -13.82 -0.47
C ASN A 77 4.62 -15.33 -0.53
N CYS A 78 3.89 -15.90 0.43
CA CYS A 78 3.54 -17.31 0.50
C CYS A 78 2.13 -17.51 1.09
N ASP A 79 1.63 -18.74 1.02
CA ASP A 79 0.39 -19.15 1.67
C ASP A 79 0.63 -19.35 3.16
N GLY A 80 -0.24 -18.77 4.00
CA GLY A 80 0.02 -18.76 5.43
C GLY A 80 -1.03 -18.07 6.26
N THR A 81 -0.66 -17.82 7.51
CA THR A 81 -1.46 -17.06 8.47
C THR A 81 -0.78 -15.73 8.75
N VAL A 82 -1.54 -14.64 8.70
CA VAL A 82 -1.03 -13.29 8.95
C VAL A 82 -0.72 -13.12 10.44
N LEU A 83 0.45 -12.59 10.73
CA LEU A 83 0.86 -12.15 12.06
C LEU A 83 1.24 -10.67 12.01
N ILE A 84 0.60 -9.85 12.84
CA ILE A 84 0.97 -8.44 13.02
C ILE A 84 1.66 -8.30 14.37
N SER A 85 2.94 -7.95 14.34
CA SER A 85 3.81 -7.80 15.51
C SER A 85 4.37 -6.37 15.59
N ARG A 86 4.87 -5.98 16.75
CA ARG A 86 5.67 -4.75 16.91
C ARG A 86 7.14 -5.15 16.95
N GLU A 87 7.90 -4.68 15.98
CA GLU A 87 9.30 -5.06 15.82
C GLU A 87 10.22 -3.84 15.77
N HIS A 88 11.48 -4.06 16.12
CA HIS A 88 12.53 -3.06 15.97
C HIS A 88 12.90 -2.94 14.49
N CYS A 89 12.89 -1.71 13.98
CA CYS A 89 13.17 -1.41 12.59
C CYS A 89 14.55 -0.74 12.48
N ASN A 90 15.45 -1.40 11.76
CA ASN A 90 16.77 -0.87 11.42
C ASN A 90 16.77 -0.46 9.94
N PRO A 91 16.26 0.74 9.58
CA PRO A 91 16.30 1.19 8.21
C PRO A 91 17.76 1.41 7.77
N ASP A 92 18.13 0.85 6.62
CA ASP A 92 19.43 1.09 6.02
C ASP A 92 19.45 2.49 5.39
N PRO A 93 20.27 3.44 5.89
CA PRO A 93 20.32 4.79 5.35
C PRO A 93 20.85 4.86 3.91
N ASN A 94 21.57 3.84 3.43
CA ASN A 94 22.10 3.82 2.06
C ASN A 94 20.99 3.67 1.01
N ILE A 95 19.82 3.18 1.42
CA ILE A 95 18.66 3.05 0.53
C ILE A 95 17.94 4.39 0.49
N LYS A 96 18.02 5.11 -0.63
CA LYS A 96 17.37 6.42 -0.86
C LYS A 96 15.89 6.46 -0.42
N MET A 97 15.17 5.36 -0.60
CA MET A 97 13.78 5.26 -0.16
C MET A 97 13.65 5.27 1.37
N MET A 98 14.54 4.58 2.09
CA MET A 98 14.55 4.58 3.55
C MET A 98 14.99 5.94 4.09
N GLU A 99 15.99 6.56 3.47
CA GLU A 99 16.38 7.94 3.78
C GLU A 99 15.20 8.91 3.59
N SER A 100 14.44 8.81 2.50
CA SER A 100 13.25 9.65 2.31
C SER A 100 12.16 9.41 3.35
N LEU A 101 12.03 8.20 3.88
CA LEU A 101 11.00 7.85 4.87
C LEU A 101 11.42 8.17 6.31
N TYR A 102 12.71 8.06 6.62
CA TYR A 102 13.24 8.08 7.99
C TYR A 102 14.32 9.15 8.24
N GLY A 103 14.97 9.69 7.21
CA GLY A 103 16.14 10.57 7.32
C GLY A 103 15.91 11.90 8.04
N PHE A 104 14.67 12.36 8.12
CA PHE A 104 14.31 13.58 8.86
C PHE A 104 14.09 13.35 10.36
N ARG A 105 14.19 12.11 10.85
CA ARG A 105 13.81 11.75 12.21
C ARG A 105 14.98 11.09 12.93
N ASN A 106 15.44 11.72 14.02
CA ASN A 106 16.41 11.12 14.94
C ASN A 106 15.72 10.00 15.73
N TYR A 107 15.75 8.78 15.20
CA TYR A 107 15.29 7.63 15.92
C TYR A 107 16.44 6.65 16.13
N GLU A 108 17.00 6.67 17.32
CA GLU A 108 17.93 5.62 17.76
C GLU A 108 17.20 4.28 17.95
N ASN A 109 15.87 4.30 18.18
CA ASN A 109 15.04 3.10 18.39
C ASN A 109 13.69 3.23 17.68
N ILE A 110 13.60 2.82 16.40
CA ILE A 110 12.34 2.81 15.66
C ILE A 110 11.63 1.49 15.92
N PHE A 111 10.43 1.56 16.50
CA PHE A 111 9.52 0.41 16.52
C PHE A 111 8.36 0.62 15.56
N LYS A 112 8.08 -0.40 14.75
CA LYS A 112 7.01 -0.37 13.77
C LYS A 112 6.15 -1.61 13.88
N LEU A 113 4.90 -1.48 13.45
CA LEU A 113 4.05 -2.64 13.25
C LEU A 113 4.49 -3.32 11.96
N THR A 114 4.73 -4.61 12.03
CA THR A 114 5.26 -5.41 10.93
C THR A 114 4.24 -6.47 10.55
N PHE A 115 3.93 -6.57 9.26
CA PHE A 115 3.19 -7.68 8.72
C PHE A 115 4.13 -8.84 8.44
N ASN A 116 3.83 -9.99 9.03
CA ASN A 116 4.49 -11.26 8.81
C ASN A 116 3.47 -12.26 8.27
N VAL A 117 3.92 -13.23 7.49
CA VAL A 117 3.11 -14.39 7.09
C VAL A 117 3.81 -15.64 7.57
N ILE A 118 3.14 -16.39 8.45
CA ILE A 118 3.60 -17.69 8.95
C ILE A 118 3.21 -18.73 7.89
N PRO A 119 4.17 -19.34 7.18
CA PRO A 119 3.86 -20.31 6.14
C PRO A 119 3.15 -21.52 6.71
N ARG A 120 2.26 -22.11 5.91
CA ARG A 120 1.72 -23.43 6.23
C ARG A 120 2.82 -24.49 6.16
N LYS A 121 2.71 -25.51 7.01
CA LYS A 121 3.59 -26.68 6.94
C LYS A 121 3.48 -27.29 5.55
N MET A 122 4.62 -27.50 4.89
CA MET A 122 4.64 -28.18 3.59
C MET A 122 4.05 -29.58 3.74
N SER A 123 3.37 -30.04 2.68
CA SER A 123 2.94 -31.42 2.60
C SER A 123 4.16 -32.33 2.61
N ASN A 124 4.19 -33.28 3.54
CA ASN A 124 5.23 -34.33 3.59
C ASN A 124 4.82 -35.55 2.76
N THR A 125 3.85 -35.40 1.85
CA THR A 125 3.35 -36.47 0.99
C THR A 125 4.10 -36.42 -0.33
N PHE A 126 4.82 -37.49 -0.62
CA PHE A 126 5.52 -37.69 -1.89
C PHE A 126 4.91 -38.91 -2.56
N SER A 127 4.37 -38.73 -3.76
CA SER A 127 3.79 -39.80 -4.56
C SER A 127 4.65 -39.95 -5.79
N LEU A 128 5.33 -41.09 -5.92
CA LEU A 128 5.93 -41.50 -7.18
C LEU A 128 4.80 -42.02 -8.06
N LEU A 129 4.66 -41.47 -9.25
CA LEU A 129 3.76 -41.98 -10.27
C LEU A 129 4.59 -42.89 -11.18
N ASP A 130 4.06 -44.07 -11.49
CA ASP A 130 4.69 -44.97 -12.47
C ASP A 130 4.71 -44.30 -13.85
N GLU A 131 5.76 -44.57 -14.63
CA GLU A 131 5.79 -44.24 -16.05
C GLU A 131 4.89 -45.26 -16.77
N GLU A 132 3.80 -44.78 -17.41
CA GLU A 132 2.97 -45.59 -18.31
C GLU A 132 3.80 -46.20 -19.46
#